data_AF-A0A022RXE8-F1
#
_entry.id   AF-A0A022RXE8-F1
#
_cell.length_a   1.000
_cell.length_b   1.000
_cell.length_c   1.000
_cell.angle_alpha   90.00
_cell.angle_beta   90.00
_cell.angle_gamma   90.00
#
_symmetry.space_group_name_H-M   'P 1'
#
loop_
_entity.id
_entity.type
_entity.pdbx_description
1 polymer ?
#
loop_
_entity_poly.entity_id
_entity_poly.type
_entity_poly.pdbx_seq_one_letter_code
_entity_poly.pdbx_strand_id
1 'polypeptide(L)' 'LSVEASKLLLAARRIKKATKTDTLISFTANDFSQTSDNYAGRL' A
#
# COMPACT_ATOMS: atom_id res chain seq x y z
N LEU A 1 4.65 -15.71 -15.09
CA LEU A 1 3.88 -14.58 -14.52
C LEU A 1 3.20 -15.09 -13.27
N SER A 2 3.63 -14.63 -12.08
CA SER A 2 3.26 -15.23 -10.79
C SER A 2 1.76 -15.10 -10.53
N VAL A 3 1.16 -16.22 -10.11
CA VAL A 3 -0.27 -16.39 -9.80
C VAL A 3 -0.73 -15.48 -8.65
N GLU A 4 0.19 -14.93 -7.85
CA GLU A 4 -0.09 -14.06 -6.70
C GLU A 4 -0.76 -12.72 -7.07
N ALA A 5 -0.50 -12.18 -8.26
CA ALA A 5 -1.16 -10.97 -8.74
C ALA A 5 -2.65 -11.19 -9.11
N SER A 6 -3.08 -12.45 -9.25
CA SER A 6 -4.40 -12.76 -9.83
C SER A 6 -5.58 -12.48 -8.89
N LYS A 7 -5.33 -12.14 -7.62
CA LYS A 7 -6.38 -11.87 -6.60
C LYS A 7 -5.98 -10.78 -5.57
N LEU A 8 -4.95 -9.99 -5.84
CA LEU A 8 -4.60 -8.90 -4.93
C LEU A 8 -5.66 -7.80 -5.02
N LEU A 9 -6.38 -7.54 -3.92
CA LEU A 9 -7.35 -6.45 -3.83
C LEU A 9 -6.69 -5.18 -3.27
N LEU A 10 -5.98 -5.34 -2.15
CA LEU A 10 -5.28 -4.26 -1.47
C LEU A 10 -4.00 -4.80 -0.83
N ALA A 11 -2.99 -3.94 -0.77
CA ALA A 11 -1.77 -4.14 -0.01
C ALA A 11 -1.63 -3.00 1.00
N ALA A 12 -0.96 -3.26 2.12
CA ALA A 12 -0.71 -2.27 3.16
C ALA A 12 0.76 -2.22 3.56
N ARG A 13 1.28 -1.00 3.78
CA ARG A 13 2.64 -0.75 4.24
C ARG A 13 2.63 0.10 5.51
N ARG A 14 3.16 -0.48 6.59
CA ARG A 14 3.38 0.23 7.85
C ARG A 14 4.64 1.08 7.77
N ILE A 15 4.50 2.38 8.01
CA ILE A 15 5.58 3.36 8.07
C ILE A 15 5.69 3.85 9.51
N LYS A 16 6.77 3.46 10.19
CA LYS A 16 7.10 3.99 11.51
C LYS A 16 7.87 5.30 11.34
N LYS A 17 7.37 6.36 11.99
CA LYS A 17 8.03 7.66 12.14
C LYS A 17 8.37 7.88 13.62
N ALA A 18 9.21 8.87 13.92
CA ALA A 18 9.68 9.13 15.28
C ALA A 18 8.53 9.31 16.30
N THR A 19 7.43 9.94 15.90
CA THR A 19 6.30 10.28 16.79
C THR A 19 4.98 9.61 16.41
N LYS A 20 4.93 8.85 15.31
CA LYS A 20 3.69 8.21 14.84
C LYS A 20 3.95 6.98 13.97
N THR A 21 2.94 6.14 13.84
CA THR A 21 2.90 5.09 12.83
C THR A 21 1.80 5.46 11.83
N ASP A 22 2.15 5.50 10.55
CA ASP A 22 1.17 5.60 9.46
C ASP A 22 1.09 4.23 8.77
N THR A 23 -0.10 3.78 8.34
CA THR A 23 -0.25 2.62 7.46
C THR A 23 -0.80 3.08 6.12
N LEU A 24 -0.03 2.96 5.04
CA LEU A 24 -0.47 3.30 3.69
C LEU A 24 -1.12 2.08 3.03
N ILE A 25 -2.24 2.29 2.34
CA ILE A 25 -3.00 1.25 1.65
C ILE A 25 -2.95 1.54 0.14
N SER A 26 -2.71 0.52 -0.67
CA SER A 26 -2.60 0.60 -2.13
C SER A 26 -3.31 -0.56 -2.83
N PHE A 27 -3.76 -0.36 -4.06
CA PHE A 27 -4.27 -1.43 -4.93
C PHE A 27 -3.18 -2.35 -5.48
N THR A 28 -1.90 -1.96 -5.37
CA THR A 28 -0.76 -2.77 -5.82
C THR A 28 0.21 -3.02 -4.68
N ALA A 29 0.95 -4.14 -4.74
CA ALA A 29 1.91 -4.53 -3.70
C ALA A 29 3.25 -3.79 -3.79
N ASN A 30 3.52 -3.07 -4.87
CA ASN A 30 4.82 -2.47 -5.17
C ASN A 30 4.80 -0.94 -5.24
N ASP A 31 3.64 -0.30 -5.16
CA ASP A 31 3.51 1.15 -5.16
C ASP A 31 2.69 1.61 -3.96
N PHE A 32 3.27 2.50 -3.15
CA PHE A 32 2.65 3.06 -1.95
C PHE A 32 2.85 4.59 -1.89
N SER A 33 3.01 5.24 -3.05
CA SER A 33 3.04 6.70 -3.12
C SER A 33 1.63 7.27 -2.87
N GLN A 34 1.51 8.34 -2.09
CA GLN A 34 0.23 9.02 -1.86
C GLN A 34 -0.26 9.81 -3.07
N THR A 35 0.62 10.06 -4.05
CA THR A 35 0.28 10.75 -5.30
C THR A 35 0.03 9.80 -6.46
N SER A 36 0.09 8.49 -6.22
CA SER A 36 -0.19 7.47 -7.23
C SER A 36 -1.68 7.23 -7.36
N ASP A 37 -2.15 6.91 -8.56
CA ASP A 37 -3.52 6.46 -8.81
C ASP A 37 -3.84 5.13 -8.09
N ASN A 38 -2.81 4.38 -7.69
CA ASN A 38 -2.96 3.15 -6.90
C ASN A 38 -3.20 3.42 -5.40
N TYR A 39 -3.10 4.67 -4.94
CA TYR A 39 -3.26 5.03 -3.55
C TYR A 39 -4.72 4.87 -3.10
N ALA A 40 -4.96 3.95 -2.16
CA ALA A 40 -6.29 3.68 -1.64
C ALA A 40 -6.58 4.42 -0.32
N GLY A 41 -5.56 4.81 0.45
CA GLY A 41 -5.75 5.58 1.68
C GLY A 41 -4.67 5.38 2.75
N ARG A 42 -4.91 5.93 3.95
CA ARG A 42 -4.02 5.81 5.12
C ARG A 42 -4.82 5.61 6.41
N LEU A 43 -4.28 4.79 7.31
CA LEU A 43 -4.68 4.64 8.71
C LEU A 43 -3.60 5.17 9.65
#